data_AF-A0A090T7Q5-F1
#
_entry.id   AF-A0A090T7Q5-F1
#
_cell.length_a   1.000
_cell.length_b   1.000
_cell.length_c   1.000
_cell.angle_alpha   90.00
_cell.angle_beta   90.00
_cell.angle_gamma   90.00
#
_symmetry.space_group_name_H-M   'P 1'
#
loop_
_entity.id
_entity.type
_entity.pdbx_description
1 polymer ?
#
loop_
_entity_poly.entity_id
_entity_poly.type
_entity_poly.pdbx_seq_one_letter_code
_entity_poly.pdbx_strand_id
1 'polypeptide(L)'
;MTYVFGFTGRSELDTAFNKVGLTPKVVFTATDADVIKTYVRMGIGVGVIASMAMDDSQDTDLVAIDASHIFGASTTSIGFRKGTFLRSYMYDFMERFAPHLTRPVVEQAISLKSNTEIEEMFRDIELPIR
;
A
#
# COMPACT_ATOMS: atom_id res chain seq x y z
N MET A 1 7.32 -14.79 -5.39
CA MET A 1 5.85 -14.68 -5.55
C MET A 1 5.44 -13.33 -5.06
N THR A 2 4.57 -12.61 -5.76
CA THR A 2 4.18 -11.25 -5.36
C THR A 2 2.84 -10.87 -5.98
N TYR A 3 2.39 -9.63 -5.78
CA TYR A 3 1.11 -9.18 -6.28
C TYR A 3 1.02 -9.16 -7.81
N VAL A 4 -0.20 -9.26 -8.34
CA VAL A 4 -0.47 -9.03 -9.76
C VAL A 4 -0.13 -7.58 -10.14
N PHE A 5 0.25 -7.35 -11.39
CA PHE A 5 0.55 -6.00 -11.88
C PHE A 5 -0.67 -5.09 -11.75
N GLY A 6 -0.48 -3.90 -11.17
CA GLY A 6 -1.56 -2.95 -10.85
C GLY A 6 -2.19 -3.12 -9.47
N PHE A 7 -1.76 -4.11 -8.67
CA PHE A 7 -2.10 -4.23 -7.24
C PHE A 7 -0.87 -3.90 -6.38
N THR A 8 -1.12 -3.27 -5.23
CA THR A 8 -0.18 -2.89 -4.14
C THR A 8 1.31 -3.16 -4.41
N GLY A 9 2.09 -2.10 -4.68
CA GLY A 9 3.55 -2.10 -4.54
C GLY A 9 4.37 -2.86 -5.59
N ARG A 10 3.76 -3.55 -6.57
CA ARG A 10 4.53 -4.24 -7.62
C ARG A 10 5.37 -3.27 -8.49
N SER A 11 4.89 -2.03 -8.69
CA SER A 11 5.65 -0.99 -9.39
C SER A 11 6.98 -0.68 -8.69
N GLU A 12 6.99 -0.65 -7.36
CA GLU A 12 8.19 -0.43 -6.56
C GLU A 12 9.13 -1.64 -6.61
N LEU A 13 8.57 -2.86 -6.63
CA LEU A 13 9.34 -4.08 -6.82
C LEU A 13 10.09 -4.07 -8.15
N ASP A 14 9.36 -3.89 -9.26
CA ASP A 14 9.96 -3.87 -10.59
C ASP A 14 10.98 -2.73 -10.72
N THR A 15 10.69 -1.56 -10.15
CA THR A 15 11.62 -0.41 -10.11
C THR A 15 12.91 -0.74 -9.36
N ALA A 16 12.83 -1.39 -8.20
CA ALA A 16 14.00 -1.78 -7.41
C ALA A 16 14.90 -2.77 -8.16
N PHE A 17 14.32 -3.80 -8.78
CA PHE A 17 15.08 -4.77 -9.58
C PHE A 17 15.71 -4.13 -10.83
N ASN A 18 14.96 -3.27 -11.52
CA ASN A 18 15.46 -2.56 -12.70
C ASN A 18 16.61 -1.60 -12.37
N LYS A 19 16.58 -0.92 -11.21
CA LYS A 19 17.67 -0.03 -10.75
C LYS A 19 19.03 -0.73 -10.66
N VAL A 20 19.04 -2.03 -10.36
CA VAL A 20 20.26 -2.85 -10.27
C VAL A 20 20.47 -3.76 -11.48
N GLY A 21 19.67 -3.60 -12.54
CA GLY A 21 19.80 -4.37 -13.78
C GLY A 21 19.45 -5.86 -13.64
N LEU A 22 18.66 -6.23 -12.62
CA LEU A 22 18.23 -7.60 -12.39
C LEU A 22 16.81 -7.80 -12.92
N THR A 23 16.53 -9.02 -13.41
CA THR A 23 15.17 -9.41 -13.82
C THR A 23 14.63 -10.45 -12.83
N PRO A 24 13.58 -10.13 -12.06
CA PRO A 24 13.05 -11.07 -11.08
C PRO A 24 12.36 -12.24 -11.79
N LYS A 25 12.67 -13.48 -11.38
CA LYS A 25 11.94 -14.67 -11.84
C LYS A 25 10.64 -14.83 -11.05
N VAL A 26 9.58 -14.17 -11.50
CA VAL A 26 8.26 -14.25 -10.87
C VAL A 26 7.54 -15.52 -11.34
N VAL A 27 7.53 -16.55 -10.50
CA VAL A 27 6.89 -17.86 -10.79
C VAL A 27 5.40 -17.92 -10.46
N PHE A 28 4.89 -16.96 -9.68
CA PHE A 28 3.48 -16.91 -9.26
C PHE A 28 3.08 -15.49 -8.85
N THR A 29 1.88 -15.09 -9.24
CA THR A 29 1.27 -13.79 -8.90
C THR A 29 -0.14 -13.98 -8.36
N ALA A 30 -0.50 -13.29 -7.29
CA ALA A 30 -1.85 -13.33 -6.72
C ALA A 30 -2.32 -11.93 -6.28
N THR A 31 -3.63 -11.77 -6.07
CA THR A 31 -4.22 -10.52 -5.56
C THR A 31 -4.20 -10.42 -4.05
N ASP A 32 -4.11 -11.56 -3.37
CA ASP A 32 -4.23 -11.68 -1.92
C ASP A 32 -2.94 -12.23 -1.31
N ALA A 33 -2.53 -11.65 -0.18
CA ALA A 33 -1.37 -12.10 0.57
C ALA A 33 -1.56 -13.52 1.12
N ASP A 34 -2.78 -13.91 1.48
CA ASP A 34 -3.04 -15.25 2.03
C ASP A 34 -2.74 -16.34 1.00
N VAL A 35 -3.09 -16.10 -0.27
CA VAL A 35 -2.74 -17.01 -1.37
C VAL A 35 -1.22 -17.09 -1.53
N ILE A 36 -0.51 -15.95 -1.45
CA ILE A 36 0.96 -15.93 -1.53
C ILE A 36 1.56 -16.75 -0.37
N LYS A 37 1.11 -16.54 0.87
CA LYS A 37 1.58 -17.25 2.05
C LYS A 37 1.36 -18.76 1.93
N THR A 38 0.19 -19.20 1.43
CA THR A 38 -0.07 -20.63 1.18
C THR A 38 0.98 -21.26 0.27
N TYR A 39 1.34 -20.61 -0.83
CA TYR A 39 2.33 -21.18 -1.76
C TYR A 39 3.78 -21.09 -1.26
N VAL A 40 4.09 -20.10 -0.41
CA VAL A 40 5.36 -20.06 0.32
C VAL A 40 5.48 -21.25 1.28
N ARG A 41 4.41 -21.54 2.04
CA ARG A 41 4.34 -22.72 2.94
C ARG A 41 4.53 -24.03 2.20
N MET A 42 4.08 -24.11 0.95
CA MET A 42 4.28 -25.28 0.08
C MET A 42 5.71 -25.37 -0.52
N GLY A 43 6.61 -24.46 -0.16
CA GLY A 43 8.02 -24.49 -0.58
C GLY A 43 8.26 -24.08 -2.04
N ILE A 44 7.29 -23.44 -2.69
CA ILE A 44 7.41 -23.08 -4.11
C ILE A 44 8.36 -21.88 -4.31
N GLY A 45 8.57 -21.06 -3.29
CA GLY A 45 9.59 -20.01 -3.31
C GLY A 45 9.39 -18.93 -2.24
N VAL A 46 10.03 -17.78 -2.44
CA VAL A 46 9.97 -16.62 -1.54
C VAL A 46 8.78 -15.73 -1.88
N GLY A 47 8.01 -15.33 -0.87
CA GLY A 47 6.91 -14.38 -0.99
C GLY A 47 7.36 -12.95 -0.70
N VAL A 48 6.92 -12.00 -1.51
CA VAL A 48 7.07 -10.56 -1.28
C VAL A 48 5.67 -9.97 -1.13
N ILE A 49 5.32 -9.59 0.10
CA ILE A 49 4.01 -9.09 0.51
C ILE A 49 4.17 -7.80 1.33
N ALA A 50 3.09 -7.06 1.53
CA ALA A 50 3.10 -5.90 2.43
C ALA A 50 3.32 -6.36 3.89
N SER A 51 4.08 -5.58 4.67
CA SER A 51 4.35 -5.82 6.10
C SER A 51 3.07 -6.13 6.89
N MET A 52 2.04 -5.30 6.67
CA MET A 52 0.73 -5.42 7.33
C MET A 52 -0.02 -6.74 7.08
N ALA A 53 0.40 -7.54 6.10
CA ALA A 53 -0.23 -8.82 5.77
C ALA A 53 0.42 -10.03 6.46
N MET A 54 1.50 -9.80 7.22
CA MET A 54 2.07 -10.76 8.15
C MET A 54 1.48 -10.54 9.54
N ASP A 55 1.07 -11.63 10.19
CA ASP A 55 0.58 -11.63 11.56
C ASP A 55 1.43 -12.61 12.39
N ASP A 56 2.17 -12.11 13.38
CA ASP A 56 3.07 -12.94 14.21
C ASP A 56 2.35 -14.05 14.99
N SER A 57 1.04 -13.93 15.23
CA SER A 57 0.22 -14.93 15.92
C SER A 57 -0.34 -15.99 14.99
N GLN A 58 -0.66 -15.63 13.74
CA GLN A 58 -1.25 -16.54 12.76
C GLN A 58 -0.22 -17.18 11.84
N ASP A 59 0.85 -16.45 11.50
CA ASP A 59 1.89 -16.84 10.54
C ASP A 59 3.19 -17.29 11.25
N THR A 60 3.07 -17.92 12.42
CA THR A 60 4.21 -18.41 13.24
C THR A 60 5.15 -19.39 12.53
N ASP A 61 4.68 -20.00 11.43
CA ASP A 61 5.43 -20.94 10.60
C ASP A 61 6.22 -20.26 9.47
N LEU A 62 6.08 -18.95 9.31
CA LEU A 62 6.77 -18.14 8.32
C LEU A 62 7.75 -17.17 8.98
N VAL A 63 8.86 -16.88 8.28
CA VAL A 63 9.85 -15.90 8.72
C VAL A 63 9.75 -14.66 7.84
N ALA A 64 9.38 -13.53 8.44
CA ALA A 64 9.41 -12.23 7.78
C ALA A 64 10.84 -11.67 7.78
N ILE A 65 11.29 -11.17 6.62
CA ILE A 65 12.54 -10.44 6.47
C ILE A 65 12.19 -9.05 5.98
N ASP A 66 12.64 -8.02 6.69
CA ASP A 66 12.40 -6.64 6.29
C ASP A 66 13.11 -6.33 4.95
N ALA A 67 12.35 -5.80 4.01
CA ALA A 67 12.81 -5.41 2.69
C ALA A 67 12.57 -3.91 2.40
N SER A 68 12.25 -3.12 3.42
CA SER A 68 12.03 -1.66 3.31
C SER A 68 13.23 -0.90 2.73
N HIS A 69 14.43 -1.44 2.91
CA HIS A 69 15.67 -0.88 2.36
C HIS A 69 15.90 -1.22 0.87
N ILE A 70 15.15 -2.18 0.33
CA ILE A 70 15.24 -2.63 -1.07
C ILE A 70 14.15 -1.98 -1.91
N PHE A 71 12.93 -1.93 -1.38
CA PHE A 71 11.74 -1.44 -2.09
C PHE A 71 11.30 -0.09 -1.56
N GLY A 72 10.89 0.82 -2.46
CA GLY A 72 10.29 2.08 -2.05
C GLY A 72 8.99 1.87 -1.27
N ALA A 73 8.69 2.79 -0.36
CA ALA A 73 7.42 2.77 0.37
C ALA A 73 6.26 3.00 -0.60
N SER A 74 5.18 2.24 -0.41
CA SER A 74 3.93 2.43 -1.14
C SER A 74 2.95 3.24 -0.28
N THR A 75 2.29 4.23 -0.88
CA THR A 75 1.28 5.03 -0.20
C THR A 75 -0.12 4.49 -0.50
N THR A 76 -0.89 4.19 0.55
CA THR A 76 -2.32 3.85 0.42
C THR A 76 -3.14 5.13 0.42
N SER A 77 -3.98 5.32 -0.60
CA SER A 77 -4.81 6.52 -0.76
C SER A 77 -6.31 6.20 -0.65
N ILE A 78 -7.08 7.15 -0.11
CA ILE A 78 -8.55 7.13 -0.19
C ILE A 78 -8.99 7.98 -1.37
N GLY A 79 -9.82 7.42 -2.25
CA GLY A 79 -10.37 8.11 -3.41
C GLY A 79 -11.90 8.13 -3.40
N PHE A 80 -12.49 9.26 -3.81
CA PHE A 80 -13.91 9.39 -4.04
C PHE A 80 -14.17 10.29 -5.26
N ARG A 81 -15.34 10.15 -5.88
CA ARG A 81 -15.68 10.93 -7.07
C ARG A 81 -15.88 12.42 -6.73
N LYS A 82 -15.24 13.30 -7.51
CA LYS A 82 -15.43 14.75 -7.38
C LYS A 82 -16.91 15.13 -7.55
N GLY A 83 -17.41 15.99 -6.65
CA GLY A 83 -18.82 16.39 -6.61
C GLY A 83 -19.73 15.43 -5.82
N THR A 84 -19.20 14.34 -5.26
CA THR A 84 -19.93 13.53 -4.28
C THR A 84 -20.20 14.35 -3.04
N PHE A 85 -21.45 14.39 -2.59
CA PHE A 85 -21.79 15.01 -1.31
C PHE A 85 -21.40 14.06 -0.16
N LEU A 86 -20.33 14.39 0.55
CA LEU A 86 -19.86 13.62 1.69
C LEU A 86 -20.77 13.85 2.90
N ARG A 87 -21.24 12.76 3.51
CA ARG A 87 -22.05 12.79 4.74
C ARG A 87 -21.14 12.75 5.97
N SER A 88 -21.67 13.12 7.14
CA SER A 88 -20.90 13.15 8.40
C SER A 88 -20.17 11.83 8.68
N TYR A 89 -20.85 10.69 8.54
CA TYR A 89 -20.25 9.37 8.76
C TYR A 89 -19.11 9.04 7.78
N MET A 90 -19.06 9.66 6.59
CA MET A 90 -17.96 9.47 5.63
C MET A 90 -16.70 10.19 6.11
N TYR A 91 -16.86 11.39 6.69
CA TYR A 91 -15.76 12.10 7.35
C TYR A 91 -15.26 11.30 8.55
N ASP A 92 -16.18 10.81 9.40
CA ASP A 92 -15.82 9.99 10.56
C ASP A 92 -15.05 8.72 10.14
N PHE A 93 -15.43 8.09 9.02
CA PHE A 93 -14.71 6.94 8.47
C PHE A 93 -13.30 7.30 8.00
N MET A 94 -13.14 8.39 7.23
CA MET A 94 -11.83 8.81 6.73
C MET A 94 -10.89 9.17 7.88
N GLU A 95 -11.37 9.89 8.89
CA GLU A 95 -10.59 10.27 10.06
C GLU A 95 -10.20 9.04 10.92
N ARG A 96 -11.11 8.05 11.06
CA ARG A 96 -10.78 6.78 11.74
C ARG A 96 -9.77 5.94 10.99
N PHE A 97 -9.81 5.96 9.65
CA PHE A 97 -8.86 5.21 8.82
C PHE A 97 -7.49 5.90 8.77
N ALA A 98 -7.49 7.22 8.62
CA ALA A 98 -6.32 8.07 8.51
C ALA A 98 -6.51 9.32 9.38
N PRO A 99 -5.94 9.37 10.60
CA PRO A 99 -6.18 10.46 11.57
C PRO A 99 -5.86 11.88 11.07
N HIS A 100 -5.00 12.01 10.05
CA HIS A 100 -4.69 13.29 9.42
C HIS A 100 -5.79 13.79 8.47
N LEU A 101 -6.71 12.92 8.02
CA LEU A 101 -7.84 13.26 7.14
C LEU A 101 -9.04 13.80 7.93
N THR A 102 -8.79 14.84 8.73
CA THR A 102 -9.86 15.55 9.44
C THR A 102 -10.81 16.23 8.46
N ARG A 103 -12.04 16.49 8.89
CA ARG A 103 -13.05 17.16 8.05
C ARG A 103 -12.54 18.45 7.36
N PRO A 104 -11.86 19.38 8.04
CA PRO A 104 -11.30 20.57 7.38
C PRO A 104 -10.27 20.25 6.30
N VAL A 105 -9.40 19.26 6.53
CA VAL A 105 -8.37 18.83 5.57
C VAL A 105 -9.02 18.23 4.32
N VAL A 106 -10.05 17.40 4.50
CA VAL A 106 -10.78 16.81 3.37
C VAL A 106 -11.56 17.87 2.58
N GLU A 107 -12.21 18.81 3.26
CA GLU A 107 -12.92 19.93 2.60
C GLU A 107 -11.95 20.83 1.81
N GLN A 108 -10.75 21.08 2.35
CA GLN A 108 -9.68 21.78 1.65
C GLN A 108 -9.23 21.00 0.41
N ALA A 109 -8.98 19.69 0.53
CA ALA A 109 -8.59 18.84 -0.60
C ALA A 109 -9.63 18.82 -1.73
N ILE A 110 -10.93 18.85 -1.39
CA ILE A 110 -12.03 18.91 -2.37
C ILE A 110 -12.05 20.23 -3.15
N SER A 111 -11.64 21.33 -2.50
CA SER A 111 -11.56 22.65 -3.14
C SER A 111 -10.45 22.75 -4.18
N LEU A 112 -9.41 21.92 -4.06
CA LEU A 112 -8.29 21.85 -5.00
C LEU A 112 -8.72 21.25 -6.35
N LYS A 113 -8.04 21.67 -7.42
CA LYS A 113 -8.45 21.33 -8.79
C LYS A 113 -7.68 20.16 -9.38
N SER A 114 -6.50 19.87 -8.85
CA SER A 114 -5.61 18.82 -9.34
C SER A 114 -5.12 17.92 -8.20
N ASN A 115 -4.80 16.65 -8.53
CA ASN A 115 -4.17 15.75 -7.58
C ASN A 115 -2.77 16.23 -7.19
N THR A 116 -2.06 16.94 -8.07
CA THR A 116 -0.75 17.52 -7.77
C THR A 116 -0.83 18.55 -6.64
N GLU A 117 -1.84 19.42 -6.65
CA GLU A 117 -2.08 20.36 -5.54
C GLU A 117 -2.39 19.63 -4.22
N ILE A 118 -3.13 18.51 -4.29
CA ILE A 118 -3.43 17.70 -3.11
C ILE A 118 -2.15 17.06 -2.57
N GLU A 119 -1.31 16.50 -3.44
CA GLU A 119 -0.01 15.95 -3.05
C GLU A 119 0.91 17.01 -2.42
N GLU A 120 0.91 18.23 -2.94
CA GLU A 120 1.63 19.35 -2.33
C GLU A 120 1.08 19.73 -0.96
N MET A 121 -0.25 19.73 -0.78
CA MET A 121 -0.89 19.96 0.53
C MET A 121 -0.46 18.94 1.59
N PHE A 122 -0.20 17.70 1.19
CA PHE A 122 0.22 16.63 2.09
C PHE A 122 1.74 16.52 2.27
N ARG A 123 2.56 17.34 1.56
CA ARG A 123 4.02 17.21 1.58
C ARG A 123 4.64 17.39 2.96
N ASP A 124 4.07 18.27 3.78
CA ASP A 124 4.58 18.59 5.12
C ASP A 124 3.90 17.78 6.23
N ILE A 125 3.03 16.82 5.88
CA ILE A 125 2.32 15.97 6.84
C ILE A 125 3.06 14.63 6.96
N GLU A 126 3.52 14.31 8.17
CA GLU A 126 4.05 12.99 8.45
C GLU A 126 2.93 11.94 8.37
N LEU A 127 3.04 11.05 7.38
CA LEU A 127 2.09 9.96 7.20
C LEU A 127 2.47 8.76 8.09
N PRO A 128 1.48 8.08 8.69
CA PRO A 128 1.74 6.89 9.49
C PRO A 128 2.32 5.77 8.62
N ILE A 129 3.39 5.14 9.11
CA ILE A 129 4.02 3.97 8.48
C ILE A 129 3.41 2.70 9.10
N ARG A 130 3.10 1.71 8.26
CA ARG A 130 2.50 0.42 8.61
C ARG A 130 3.29 -0.70 7.95
#